data_AF-A0A1C6H1P0-F1
#
_entry.id   AF-A0A1C6H1P0-F1
#
_cell.length_a   1.000
_cell.length_b   1.000
_cell.length_c   1.000
_cell.angle_alpha   90.00
_cell.angle_beta   90.00
_cell.angle_gamma   90.00
#
_symmetry.space_group_name_H-M   'P 1'
#
loop_
_entity.id
_entity.type
_entity.pdbx_description
1 polymer ?
#
loop_
_entity_poly.entity_id
_entity_poly.type
_entity_poly.pdbx_seq_one_letter_code
_entity_poly.pdbx_strand_id
1 'polypeptide(L)'
;MERPHSPKTPSSPAAADTLSALLEDLGAEPRDFDCIVTGDLGHIGADLLLTLLRGDSIDLSPVYSDCGSLIFGDEQDAHAGGSGCGCSAAVLCGPLLRDMHRGKIHRLVFAGTGAMMSPTSVQQGQPIAGICHAVVLERSEA
;
A
#
# COMPACT_ATOMS: atom_id res chain seq x y z
N MET A 1 7.08 -28.35 9.17
CA MET A 1 6.99 -27.01 9.80
C MET A 1 6.21 -26.15 8.83
N GLU A 2 4.93 -25.89 9.12
CA GLU A 2 4.12 -24.99 8.28
C GLU A 2 4.71 -23.59 8.33
N ARG A 3 4.78 -22.93 7.17
CA ARG A 3 5.31 -21.56 7.09
C ARG A 3 4.29 -20.63 7.77
N PRO A 4 4.72 -19.70 8.64
CA PRO A 4 3.82 -18.69 9.17
C PRO A 4 3.12 -17.95 8.02
N HIS A 5 1.81 -17.78 8.12
CA HIS A 5 1.04 -17.02 7.14
C HIS A 5 1.42 -15.55 7.23
N SER A 6 2.00 -15.00 6.15
CA SER A 6 2.27 -13.57 6.03
C SER A 6 0.99 -12.85 5.63
N PRO A 7 0.51 -11.82 6.38
CA PRO A 7 -0.67 -11.04 5.98
C PRO A 7 -0.39 -10.13 4.77
N LYS A 8 0.89 -9.87 4.45
CA LYS A 8 1.30 -9.00 3.34
C LYS A 8 1.02 -9.62 1.96
N THR A 9 1.26 -10.92 1.83
CA THR A 9 1.07 -11.69 0.59
C THR A 9 -0.39 -11.72 0.11
N PRO A 10 -1.40 -12.01 0.95
CA PRO A 10 -2.81 -11.98 0.52
C PRO A 10 -3.33 -10.55 0.26
N SER A 11 -2.74 -9.51 0.87
CA SER A 11 -3.16 -8.12 0.64
C SER A 11 -2.58 -7.49 -0.63
N SER A 12 -1.48 -8.03 -1.20
CA SER A 12 -0.86 -7.46 -2.41
C SER A 12 -1.74 -7.59 -3.66
N PRO A 13 -2.39 -8.74 -3.93
CA PRO A 13 -3.37 -8.84 -5.03
C PRO A 13 -4.56 -7.89 -4.88
N ALA A 14 -5.05 -7.67 -3.65
CA ALA A 14 -6.13 -6.72 -3.41
C ALA A 14 -5.71 -5.28 -3.72
N ALA A 15 -4.47 -4.91 -3.39
CA ALA A 15 -3.92 -3.62 -3.77
C ALA A 15 -3.75 -3.48 -5.30
N ALA A 16 -3.30 -4.53 -5.98
CA ALA A 16 -3.16 -4.54 -7.43
C ALA A 16 -4.51 -4.33 -8.13
N ASP A 17 -5.52 -5.10 -7.72
CA ASP A 17 -6.89 -4.99 -8.23
C ASP A 17 -7.46 -3.59 -8.04
N THR A 18 -7.38 -3.04 -6.82
CA THR A 18 -7.91 -1.70 -6.51
C THR A 18 -7.17 -0.59 -7.26
N LEU A 19 -5.84 -0.67 -7.38
CA LEU A 19 -5.06 0.35 -8.07
C LEU A 19 -5.24 0.29 -9.58
N SER A 20 -5.33 -0.91 -10.17
CA SER A 20 -5.64 -1.08 -11.59
C SER A 20 -7.02 -0.51 -11.91
N ALA A 21 -8.04 -0.89 -11.13
CA ALA A 21 -9.40 -0.38 -11.31
C ALA A 21 -9.48 1.14 -11.14
N LEU A 22 -8.80 1.70 -10.13
CA LEU A 22 -8.75 3.15 -9.91
C LEU A 22 -8.15 3.89 -11.12
N LEU A 23 -7.03 3.39 -11.66
CA LEU A 23 -6.38 4.01 -12.82
C LEU A 23 -7.25 3.92 -14.07
N GLU A 24 -7.89 2.77 -14.29
CA GLU A 24 -8.84 2.56 -15.40
C GLU A 24 -10.06 3.48 -15.29
N ASP A 25 -10.72 3.51 -14.12
CA ASP A 25 -11.91 4.31 -13.87
C ASP A 25 -11.65 5.83 -14.01
N LEU A 26 -10.44 6.27 -13.64
CA LEU A 26 -10.03 7.67 -13.79
C LEU A 26 -9.47 7.99 -15.20
N GLY A 27 -9.22 6.98 -16.03
CA GLY A 27 -8.49 7.14 -17.29
C GLY A 27 -7.10 7.75 -17.09
N ALA A 28 -6.42 7.38 -16.01
CA ALA A 28 -5.16 7.97 -15.56
C ALA A 28 -3.99 6.98 -15.68
N GLU A 29 -2.79 7.52 -15.84
CA GLU A 29 -1.54 6.79 -15.74
C GLU A 29 -0.92 6.98 -14.35
N PRO A 30 -0.06 6.06 -13.87
CA PRO A 30 0.62 6.21 -12.58
C PRO A 30 1.34 7.55 -12.43
N ARG A 31 1.88 8.10 -13.52
CA ARG A 31 2.62 9.38 -13.53
C ARG A 31 1.75 10.62 -13.45
N ASP A 32 0.42 10.48 -13.53
CA ASP A 32 -0.51 11.58 -13.24
C ASP A 32 -0.63 11.88 -11.74
N PHE A 33 0.02 11.07 -10.90
CA PHE A 33 0.12 11.22 -9.46
C PHE A 33 1.59 11.46 -9.08
N ASP A 34 1.83 12.36 -8.12
CA ASP A 34 3.18 12.60 -7.61
C ASP A 34 3.67 11.41 -6.77
N CYS A 35 2.73 10.71 -6.11
CA CYS A 35 3.03 9.51 -5.35
C CYS A 35 1.79 8.61 -5.23
N ILE A 36 2.04 7.30 -5.24
CA ILE A 36 1.05 6.24 -4.97
C ILE A 36 1.58 5.45 -3.77
N VAL A 37 0.87 5.51 -2.64
CA VAL A 37 1.34 4.94 -1.38
C VAL A 37 0.38 3.88 -0.85
N THR A 38 0.88 2.67 -0.61
CA THR A 38 0.12 1.62 0.09
C THR A 38 0.27 1.69 1.61
N GLY A 39 -0.70 1.11 2.30
CA GLY A 39 -0.83 1.23 3.75
C GLY A 39 0.21 0.45 4.54
N ASP A 40 0.43 -0.83 4.25
CA ASP A 40 1.24 -1.67 5.14
C ASP A 40 1.76 -2.97 4.53
N LEU A 41 2.00 -2.97 3.21
CA LEU A 41 2.49 -4.13 2.48
C LEU A 41 3.94 -4.48 2.85
N GLY A 42 4.72 -3.50 3.31
CA GLY A 42 6.16 -3.61 3.53
C GLY A 42 6.91 -4.04 2.27
N HIS A 43 8.20 -4.37 2.38
CA HIS A 43 9.04 -4.71 1.22
C HIS A 43 8.51 -5.92 0.44
N ILE A 44 8.09 -6.97 1.14
CA ILE A 44 7.62 -8.21 0.51
C ILE A 44 6.32 -8.01 -0.28
N GLY A 45 5.35 -7.29 0.31
CA GLY A 45 4.08 -7.05 -0.37
C GLY A 45 4.20 -6.00 -1.48
N ALA A 46 5.06 -4.98 -1.27
CA ALA A 46 5.41 -3.98 -2.28
C ALA A 46 5.99 -4.64 -3.53
N ASP A 47 7.00 -5.50 -3.39
CA ASP A 47 7.62 -6.19 -4.52
C ASP A 47 6.61 -7.08 -5.27
N LEU A 48 5.72 -7.74 -4.55
CA LEU A 48 4.66 -8.55 -5.14
C LEU A 48 3.65 -7.69 -5.90
N LEU A 49 3.20 -6.56 -5.33
CA LEU A 49 2.31 -5.61 -5.98
C LEU A 49 2.92 -5.10 -7.30
N LEU A 50 4.18 -4.64 -7.26
CA LEU A 50 4.88 -4.14 -8.45
C LEU A 50 5.02 -5.24 -9.51
N THR A 51 5.24 -6.48 -9.10
CA THR A 51 5.35 -7.63 -10.01
C THR A 51 4.01 -7.93 -10.69
N LEU A 52 2.91 -7.94 -9.91
CA LEU A 52 1.56 -8.19 -10.43
C LEU A 52 1.17 -7.13 -11.47
N LEU A 53 1.28 -5.85 -11.12
CA LEU A 53 0.88 -4.75 -11.99
C LEU A 53 1.76 -4.63 -13.24
N ARG A 54 3.05 -4.96 -13.16
CA ARG A 54 3.89 -5.06 -14.37
C ARG A 54 3.41 -6.16 -15.32
N GLY A 55 2.86 -7.26 -14.80
CA GLY A 55 2.19 -8.28 -15.60
C GLY A 55 1.00 -7.73 -16.40
N ASP A 56 0.31 -6.75 -15.82
CA ASP A 56 -0.82 -6.04 -16.43
C ASP A 56 -0.40 -4.76 -17.18
N SER A 57 0.91 -4.62 -17.48
CA SER A 57 1.48 -3.46 -18.18
C SER A 57 1.35 -2.12 -17.46
N ILE A 58 1.13 -2.13 -16.13
CA ILE A 58 1.09 -0.95 -15.27
C ILE A 58 2.39 -0.86 -14.45
N ASP A 59 3.26 0.10 -14.77
CA ASP A 59 4.49 0.34 -14.00
C ASP A 59 4.31 1.44 -12.96
N LEU A 60 4.07 1.05 -11.69
CA LEU A 60 4.00 1.99 -10.57
C LEU A 60 5.37 2.43 -10.05
N SER A 61 6.46 1.72 -10.39
CA SER A 61 7.76 1.91 -9.74
C SER A 61 8.32 3.35 -9.74
N PRO A 62 8.01 4.24 -10.72
CA PRO A 62 8.47 5.63 -10.68
C PRO A 62 7.84 6.49 -9.57
N VAL A 63 6.66 6.13 -9.07
CA VAL A 63 5.85 6.95 -8.16
C VAL A 63 5.43 6.21 -6.89
N TYR A 64 5.77 4.93 -6.76
CA TYR A 64 5.26 4.06 -5.71
C TYR A 64 6.06 4.11 -4.41
N SER A 65 5.35 4.04 -3.29
CA SER A 65 5.92 3.80 -1.97
C SER A 65 4.96 3.01 -1.06
N ASP A 66 5.41 2.61 0.12
CA ASP A 66 4.61 1.90 1.12
C ASP A 66 4.87 2.45 2.52
N CYS A 67 3.82 2.68 3.31
CA CYS A 67 4.01 3.26 4.65
C CYS A 67 4.82 2.34 5.56
N GLY A 68 4.70 1.02 5.42
CA GLY A 68 5.48 0.04 6.16
C GLY A 68 6.98 0.15 5.88
N SER A 69 7.35 0.54 4.66
CA SER A 69 8.73 0.82 4.27
C SER A 69 9.21 2.22 4.71
N LEU A 70 8.29 3.18 4.89
CA LEU A 70 8.62 4.57 5.24
C LEU A 70 8.74 4.83 6.74
N ILE A 71 8.07 4.03 7.58
CA ILE A 71 7.90 4.33 9.01
C ILE A 71 9.13 3.97 9.87
N PHE A 72 9.96 3.03 9.42
CA PHE A 72 11.17 2.59 10.12
C PHE A 72 12.41 2.81 9.24
N GLY A 73 13.53 3.14 9.88
CA GLY A 73 14.85 3.12 9.23
C GLY A 73 15.46 1.72 9.22
N ASP A 74 16.42 1.52 8.30
CA ASP A 74 17.04 0.21 8.04
C ASP A 74 17.70 -0.44 9.28
N GLU A 75 18.20 0.37 10.22
CA GLU A 75 18.88 -0.12 11.43
C GLU A 75 17.92 -0.60 12.54
N GLN A 76 16.60 -0.41 12.38
CA GLN A 76 15.61 -0.65 13.44
C GLN A 76 15.03 -2.07 13.48
N ASP A 77 15.60 -3.02 12.72
CA ASP A 77 15.19 -4.44 12.63
C ASP A 77 13.67 -4.64 12.51
N ALA A 78 13.05 -3.91 11.58
CA ALA A 78 11.60 -4.00 11.32
C ALA A 78 11.21 -5.18 10.41
N HIS A 79 12.14 -6.11 10.15
CA HIS A 79 11.99 -7.23 9.22
C HIS A 79 11.49 -6.78 7.82
N ALA A 80 10.23 -7.09 7.48
CA ALA A 80 9.63 -6.71 6.20
C ALA A 80 9.05 -5.29 6.18
N GLY A 81 9.16 -4.53 7.28
CA GLY A 81 8.58 -3.20 7.46
C GLY A 81 7.36 -3.19 8.38
N GLY A 82 6.84 -1.99 8.64
CA GLY A 82 5.67 -1.75 9.48
C GLY A 82 4.39 -2.46 9.00
N SER A 83 3.46 -2.67 9.92
CA SER A 83 2.15 -3.28 9.63
C SER A 83 1.06 -2.74 10.56
N GLY A 84 -0.19 -2.84 10.14
CA GLY A 84 -1.38 -2.50 10.92
C GLY A 84 -1.88 -1.06 10.72
N CYS A 85 -3.07 -0.78 11.25
CA CYS A 85 -3.76 0.49 11.05
C CYS A 85 -2.99 1.72 11.57
N GLY A 86 -2.14 1.54 12.59
CA GLY A 86 -1.29 2.61 13.10
C GLY A 86 -0.18 3.02 12.13
N CYS A 87 0.31 2.08 11.29
CA CYS A 87 1.37 2.34 10.32
C CYS A 87 0.89 3.29 9.23
N SER A 88 -0.21 2.93 8.57
CA SER A 88 -0.82 3.71 7.50
C SER A 88 -1.29 5.08 8.00
N ALA A 89 -1.92 5.14 9.18
CA ALA A 89 -2.37 6.39 9.78
C ALA A 89 -1.20 7.33 10.15
N ALA A 90 -0.13 6.80 10.77
CA ALA A 90 1.00 7.62 11.19
C ALA A 90 1.76 8.22 10.00
N VAL A 91 1.95 7.46 8.91
CA VAL A 91 2.65 7.94 7.72
C VAL A 91 1.79 8.92 6.92
N LEU A 92 0.48 8.66 6.77
CA LEU A 92 -0.43 9.59 6.10
C LEU A 92 -0.52 10.92 6.86
N CYS A 93 -0.92 10.86 8.13
CA CYS A 93 -1.17 12.05 8.95
C CYS A 93 0.11 12.77 9.39
N GLY A 94 1.27 12.13 9.27
CA GLY A 94 2.57 12.71 9.56
C GLY A 94 3.22 13.28 8.29
N PRO A 95 4.20 12.56 7.70
CA PRO A 95 5.01 13.08 6.61
C PRO A 95 4.20 13.41 5.33
N LEU A 96 3.25 12.57 4.91
CA LEU A 96 2.58 12.74 3.61
C LEU A 96 1.70 13.99 3.57
N LEU A 97 0.74 14.13 4.50
CA LEU A 97 -0.11 15.32 4.54
C LEU A 97 0.69 16.60 4.84
N ARG A 98 1.77 16.52 5.63
CA ARG A 98 2.70 17.64 5.84
C ARG A 98 3.37 18.06 4.53
N ASP A 99 3.86 17.10 3.75
CA ASP A 99 4.57 17.38 2.50
C ASP A 99 3.60 17.85 1.40
N MET A 100 2.35 17.38 1.41
CA MET A 100 1.27 17.96 0.62
C MET A 100 1.01 19.42 1.00
N HIS A 101 0.86 19.71 2.31
CA HIS A 101 0.65 21.07 2.78
C HIS A 101 1.78 22.02 2.35
N ARG A 102 3.02 21.53 2.35
CA ARG A 102 4.23 22.25 1.89
C ARG A 102 4.36 22.38 0.37
N GLY A 103 3.42 21.84 -0.41
CA GLY A 103 3.45 21.88 -1.88
C GLY A 103 4.52 21.00 -2.51
N LYS A 104 4.97 19.94 -1.82
CA LYS A 104 5.88 18.94 -2.41
C LYS A 104 5.12 17.82 -3.14
N ILE A 105 3.88 17.57 -2.71
CA ILE A 105 2.98 16.57 -3.26
C ILE A 105 1.66 17.30 -3.55
N HIS A 106 1.20 17.26 -4.78
CA HIS A 106 -0.04 17.88 -5.22
C HIS A 106 -1.16 16.85 -5.37
N ARG A 107 -0.85 15.65 -5.86
CA ARG A 107 -1.81 14.59 -6.10
C ARG A 107 -1.27 13.24 -5.64
N LEU A 108 -1.92 12.69 -4.61
CA LEU A 108 -1.51 11.47 -3.91
C LEU A 108 -2.62 10.41 -4.01
N VAL A 109 -2.28 9.19 -4.43
CA VAL A 109 -3.13 8.02 -4.16
C VAL A 109 -2.67 7.39 -2.85
N PHE A 110 -3.60 7.23 -1.91
CA PHE A 110 -3.35 6.50 -0.67
C PHE A 110 -4.24 5.25 -0.62
N ALA A 111 -3.62 4.08 -0.58
CA ALA A 111 -4.27 2.78 -0.70
C ALA A 111 -4.09 1.95 0.58
N GLY A 112 -5.08 1.98 1.47
CA GLY A 112 -5.08 1.22 2.71
C GLY A 112 -5.35 -0.26 2.48
N THR A 113 -4.45 -1.13 2.92
CA THR A 113 -4.54 -2.59 2.79
C THR A 113 -4.98 -3.26 4.09
N GLY A 114 -5.64 -4.41 3.96
CA GLY A 114 -6.06 -5.24 5.09
C GLY A 114 -6.02 -6.73 4.78
N ALA A 115 -5.74 -7.53 5.80
CA ALA A 115 -5.86 -8.98 5.77
C ALA A 115 -6.99 -9.40 6.72
N MET A 116 -8.07 -9.93 6.16
CA MET A 116 -9.26 -10.34 6.88
C MET A 116 -9.06 -11.75 7.41
N MET A 117 -8.75 -11.85 8.71
CA MET A 117 -8.48 -13.12 9.38
C MET A 117 -8.89 -13.10 10.85
N SER A 118 -9.03 -14.28 11.44
CA SER A 118 -9.21 -14.51 12.87
C SER A 118 -8.38 -15.71 13.32
N PRO A 119 -8.06 -15.84 14.62
CA PRO A 119 -7.41 -17.04 15.13
C PRO A 119 -8.14 -18.33 14.74
N THR A 120 -9.48 -18.31 14.81
CA THR A 120 -10.33 -19.45 14.45
C THR A 120 -10.21 -19.82 12.97
N SER A 121 -10.32 -18.84 12.05
CA SER A 121 -10.26 -19.10 10.61
C SER A 121 -8.90 -19.66 10.19
N VAL A 122 -7.81 -19.12 10.75
CA VAL A 122 -6.45 -19.63 10.49
C VAL A 122 -6.27 -21.03 11.06
N GLN A 123 -6.74 -21.29 12.28
CA GLN A 123 -6.65 -22.63 12.89
C GLN A 123 -7.44 -23.69 12.10
N GLN A 124 -8.51 -23.28 11.42
CA GLN A 124 -9.31 -24.14 10.54
C GLN A 124 -8.73 -24.29 9.13
N GLY A 125 -7.58 -23.68 8.84
CA GLY A 125 -6.95 -23.74 7.52
C GLY A 125 -7.71 -22.96 6.44
N GLN A 126 -8.54 -21.98 6.82
CA GLN A 126 -9.24 -21.14 5.85
C GLN A 126 -8.28 -20.13 5.20
N PRO A 127 -8.51 -19.78 3.91
CA PRO A 127 -7.71 -18.75 3.25
C PRO A 127 -7.91 -17.38 3.91
N ILE A 128 -6.84 -16.57 3.89
CA ILE A 128 -6.89 -15.17 4.34
C ILE A 128 -7.32 -14.30 3.16
N ALA A 129 -8.43 -13.57 3.32
CA ALA A 129 -8.90 -12.64 2.29
C ALA A 129 -8.19 -11.29 2.41
N GLY A 130 -7.69 -10.75 1.31
CA GLY A 130 -7.16 -9.39 1.23
C GLY A 130 -8.25 -8.38 0.87
N ILE A 131 -8.12 -7.14 1.34
CA ILE A 131 -8.92 -6.00 0.90
C ILE A 131 -8.04 -4.76 0.77
N CYS A 132 -8.38 -3.88 -0.17
CA CYS A 132 -7.74 -2.59 -0.34
C CYS A 132 -8.80 -1.51 -0.57
N HIS A 133 -8.58 -0.32 -0.01
CA HIS A 133 -9.39 0.86 -0.26
C HIS A 133 -8.47 2.04 -0.60
N ALA A 134 -8.72 2.68 -1.74
CA ALA A 134 -7.94 3.81 -2.21
C ALA A 134 -8.71 5.12 -2.07
N VAL A 135 -7.98 6.19 -1.71
CA VAL A 135 -8.45 7.58 -1.76
C VAL A 135 -7.45 8.41 -2.55
N VAL A 136 -7.96 9.32 -3.38
CA VAL A 136 -7.14 10.33 -4.06
C VAL A 136 -7.21 11.62 -3.24
N LEU A 137 -6.05 12.13 -2.85
CA LEU A 137 -5.90 13.36 -2.09
C LEU A 137 -5.24 14.41 -2.98
N GLU A 138 -5.89 15.56 -3.12
CA GLU A 138 -5.40 16.68 -3.91
C GLU A 138 -5.18 17.90 -3.02
N ARG A 139 -4.05 18.58 -3.21
CA ARG A 139 -3.76 19.83 -2.52
C ARG A 139 -4.65 20.94 -3.09
N SER A 140 -5.44 21.56 -2.23
CA SER A 140 -6.19 22.77 -2.59
C SER A 140 -5.24 23.95 -2.84
N GLU A 141 -5.46 24.68 -3.94
CA GLU A 141 -4.82 25.98 -4.16
C GLU A 141 -5.50 27.03 -3.26
N ALA A 142 -4.92 27.25 -2.08
CA ALA A 142 -5.28 28.34 -1.17
C ALA A 142 -4.06 29.23 -0.96
#